data_AF-A0A7W0RLX5-F1
#
_entry.id   AF-A0A7W0RLX5-F1
#
_cell.length_a   1.000
_cell.length_b   1.000
_cell.length_c   1.000
_cell.angle_alpha   90.00
_cell.angle_beta   90.00
_cell.angle_gamma   90.00
#
_symmetry.space_group_name_H-M   'P 1'
#
loop_
_entity.id
_entity.type
_entity.pdbx_description
1 polymer ?
#
loop_
_entity_poly.entity_id
_entity_poly.type
_entity_poly.pdbx_seq_one_letter_code
_entity_poly.pdbx_strand_id
1 'polypeptide(L)'
;MLFASWLRSLAPYSGIRRARRGSRSVRLKVTRLEPRRVLNASPLIPAQDPGFGAIDATATAQADDLATVIDAGSFADDGAADTFHVYRSGEGIGVSVDGHEVFSGRIDGPHGLIIQGSSDADRFVLHFGAGDLPAAKITFDGGSQPAGGNDIIELRGAADEVAHVLHPGGNGASSADATSITYRDVEQLHDAVNAAVRTVQLSQIETAELQGTSDGRLRLETGELRLDMHRPTERFELDFIGGSGTDLDIGDLGRDLRFDVAVQGDSHDHISVGGTAGFTDGAFSVRAGEIDIHGSIQSRGADLTFEAESRATLFSDGTLDSDGGFVELSAGKDGTLLVAGTVDVSDHSSRGVGGEAHMLGGRVIVAGTAQIDASGTLGGGEILVGGDYQGSNSDVLNALYTSVGRGAVLSADAIRSGDGGKIIVWADVATAFAGAVIARGGHAAGNGGFVEVSGKEGLNFRGTVDLSAANGAKGTLLLDPRDISIID
;
A
#
# COMPACT_ATOMS: atom_id res chain seq x y z
N MET A 1 -46.03 -18.00 15.50
CA MET A 1 -45.99 -18.27 16.95
C MET A 1 -45.07 -17.19 17.55
N LEU A 2 -45.59 -16.00 17.90
CA LEU A 2 -46.10 -15.58 19.24
C LEU A 2 -44.97 -15.67 20.30
N PHE A 3 -44.43 -14.61 20.94
CA PHE A 3 -44.95 -13.39 21.60
C PHE A 3 -43.84 -12.29 21.58
N ALA A 4 -44.00 -10.97 21.34
CA ALA A 4 -44.87 -9.89 21.86
C ALA A 4 -44.64 -9.51 23.36
N SER A 5 -43.80 -8.49 23.62
CA SER A 5 -44.12 -7.12 24.10
C SER A 5 -44.60 -6.98 25.56
N TRP A 6 -44.03 -6.04 26.32
CA TRP A 6 -44.82 -5.16 27.20
C TRP A 6 -44.18 -3.77 27.33
N LEU A 7 -45.05 -2.77 27.30
CA LEU A 7 -44.83 -1.33 27.18
C LEU A 7 -45.68 -0.66 28.27
N ARG A 8 -45.36 0.61 28.60
CA ARG A 8 -46.17 1.63 29.32
C ARG A 8 -46.04 1.66 30.86
N SER A 9 -46.16 2.79 31.56
CA SER A 9 -46.14 4.25 31.28
C SER A 9 -46.54 4.97 32.59
N LEU A 10 -46.25 6.29 32.67
CA LEU A 10 -46.95 7.36 33.43
C LEU A 10 -46.25 7.94 34.68
N ALA A 11 -45.95 9.24 34.53
CA ALA A 11 -45.73 10.25 35.58
C ALA A 11 -47.10 10.83 36.04
N PRO A 12 -47.24 11.95 36.82
CA PRO A 12 -46.32 12.67 37.73
C PRO A 12 -46.97 13.18 39.07
N TYR A 13 -46.16 13.90 39.87
CA TYR A 13 -46.47 15.06 40.75
C TYR A 13 -47.08 14.95 42.18
N SER A 14 -46.31 15.56 43.11
CA SER A 14 -46.69 16.50 44.19
C SER A 14 -46.62 16.03 45.66
N GLY A 15 -45.91 16.80 46.49
CA GLY A 15 -45.88 16.64 47.95
C GLY A 15 -44.69 17.31 48.66
N ILE A 16 -44.64 18.63 48.70
CA ILE A 16 -43.69 19.41 49.52
C ILE A 16 -44.10 19.36 51.00
N ARG A 17 -43.20 18.96 51.91
CA ARG A 17 -43.06 19.53 53.27
C ARG A 17 -41.60 19.54 53.74
N ARG A 18 -41.13 20.74 54.10
CA ARG A 18 -39.81 21.05 54.71
C ARG A 18 -39.67 20.46 56.13
N ALA A 19 -38.48 19.96 56.47
CA ALA A 19 -37.82 20.24 57.75
C ALA A 19 -36.31 19.92 57.74
N ARG A 20 -35.51 20.95 58.07
CA ARG A 20 -34.20 20.99 58.77
C ARG A 20 -32.98 20.22 58.21
N ARG A 21 -32.20 20.98 57.43
CA ARG A 21 -30.73 21.20 57.47
C ARG A 21 -29.92 20.34 58.46
N GLY A 22 -29.23 19.34 57.93
CA GLY A 22 -27.96 18.83 58.46
C GLY A 22 -26.91 18.91 57.35
N SER A 23 -25.92 19.79 57.48
CA SER A 23 -24.87 19.94 56.49
C SER A 23 -23.93 18.72 56.54
N ARG A 24 -24.06 17.80 55.59
CA ARG A 24 -22.97 16.89 55.23
C ARG A 24 -22.19 17.55 54.10
N SER A 25 -21.09 18.19 54.45
CA SER A 25 -20.08 18.61 53.49
C SER A 25 -19.44 17.36 52.90
N VAL A 26 -19.72 17.06 51.63
CA VAL A 26 -18.87 16.15 50.86
C VAL A 26 -17.62 16.95 50.52
N ARG A 27 -16.49 16.54 51.09
CA ARG A 27 -15.19 17.10 50.77
C ARG A 27 -14.75 16.48 49.44
N LEU A 28 -15.03 17.16 48.33
CA LEU A 28 -14.40 16.85 47.05
C LEU A 28 -12.89 17.09 47.23
N LYS A 29 -12.12 16.01 47.24
CA LYS A 29 -10.67 16.09 47.14
C LYS A 29 -10.40 16.43 45.68
N VAL A 30 -10.18 17.71 45.40
CA VAL A 30 -9.58 18.14 44.14
C VAL A 30 -8.18 17.53 44.13
N THR A 31 -8.01 16.44 43.39
CA THR A 31 -6.68 15.96 43.03
C THR A 31 -6.04 17.07 42.23
N ARG A 32 -4.88 17.51 42.70
CA ARG A 32 -4.05 18.57 42.12
C ARG A 32 -3.99 18.36 40.60
N LEU A 33 -4.40 19.37 39.83
CA LEU A 33 -3.96 19.50 38.45
C LEU A 33 -2.43 19.39 38.47
N GLU A 34 -1.88 18.52 37.63
CA GLU A 34 -0.44 18.48 37.41
C GLU A 34 0.04 19.90 37.05
N PRO A 35 1.24 20.31 37.51
CA PRO A 35 1.74 21.65 37.22
C PRO A 35 2.11 21.74 35.73
N ARG A 36 1.14 22.04 34.88
CA ARG A 36 1.40 22.65 33.57
C ARG A 36 1.70 24.12 33.81
N ARG A 37 2.96 24.52 33.64
CA ARG A 37 3.35 25.94 33.68
C ARG A 37 3.18 26.53 32.29
N VAL A 38 2.00 27.08 32.02
CA VAL A 38 1.79 27.99 30.88
C VAL A 38 2.27 29.36 31.32
N LEU A 39 3.28 29.92 30.65
CA LEU A 39 3.71 31.30 30.84
C LEU A 39 3.35 32.11 29.59
N ASN A 40 2.26 32.87 29.65
CA ASN A 40 1.99 33.91 28.66
C ASN A 40 2.64 35.22 29.10
N ALA A 41 3.39 35.86 28.20
CA ALA A 41 4.07 37.14 28.41
C ALA A 41 3.17 38.35 28.12
N SER A 42 3.45 39.49 28.79
CA SER A 42 3.50 40.88 28.27
C SER A 42 3.21 41.94 29.37
N PRO A 43 3.57 43.24 29.20
CA PRO A 43 4.93 43.78 29.06
C PRO A 43 5.17 45.01 29.97
N LEU A 44 6.38 45.24 30.51
CA LEU A 44 6.75 46.55 31.07
C LEU A 44 8.25 46.93 30.89
N ILE A 45 8.52 47.72 29.83
CA ILE A 45 9.44 48.90 29.71
C ILE A 45 10.98 48.64 29.76
N PRO A 46 11.88 49.45 29.14
CA PRO A 46 11.95 50.07 27.80
C PRO A 46 13.24 49.65 27.02
N ALA A 47 13.36 50.10 25.77
CA ALA A 47 14.50 49.89 24.86
C ALA A 47 15.89 50.21 25.44
N GLN A 48 16.84 49.28 25.33
CA GLN A 48 18.20 49.42 24.77
C GLN A 48 19.05 48.16 25.05
N ASP A 49 18.88 47.10 24.26
CA ASP A 49 19.93 46.11 23.93
C ASP A 49 19.41 45.21 22.78
N PRO A 50 20.10 45.09 21.62
CA PRO A 50 19.73 44.13 20.57
C PRO A 50 20.36 42.73 20.79
N GLY A 51 20.90 42.44 21.98
CA GLY A 51 21.54 41.17 22.30
C GLY A 51 20.58 40.11 22.87
N PHE A 52 20.44 38.99 22.14
CA PHE A 52 20.09 37.65 22.62
C PHE A 52 18.89 37.56 23.59
N GLY A 53 17.69 37.50 23.03
CA GLY A 53 16.51 36.99 23.73
C GLY A 53 16.58 35.47 23.87
N ALA A 54 17.29 34.99 24.88
CA ALA A 54 17.23 33.59 25.31
C ALA A 54 15.79 33.25 25.74
N ILE A 55 15.23 32.18 25.16
CA ILE A 55 14.05 31.48 25.70
C ILE A 55 14.55 30.18 26.35
N ASP A 56 13.92 29.84 27.47
CA ASP A 56 14.47 29.19 28.67
C ASP A 56 14.82 27.70 28.50
N ALA A 57 16.06 27.42 28.12
CA ALA A 57 16.67 26.08 28.18
C ALA A 57 17.19 25.69 29.58
N THR A 58 16.80 26.37 30.66
CA THR A 58 17.26 25.98 32.02
C THR A 58 16.16 26.09 33.08
N ALA A 59 15.37 25.02 33.20
CA ALA A 59 14.86 24.59 34.49
C ALA A 59 15.16 23.10 34.73
N THR A 60 16.43 22.85 35.08
CA THR A 60 16.92 21.76 35.94
C THR A 60 16.77 20.32 35.45
N ALA A 61 17.93 19.71 35.22
CA ALA A 61 18.21 18.33 35.59
C ALA A 61 17.90 18.10 37.09
N GLN A 62 16.61 18.03 37.45
CA GLN A 62 16.07 17.51 38.71
C GLN A 62 14.52 17.40 38.67
N ALA A 63 14.00 16.74 37.65
CA ALA A 63 12.67 16.13 37.69
C ALA A 63 12.67 15.01 36.64
N ASP A 64 12.58 13.76 37.07
CA ASP A 64 12.60 12.55 36.22
C ASP A 64 11.42 12.46 35.20
N ASP A 65 10.72 13.56 34.91
CA ASP A 65 9.37 13.52 34.29
C ASP A 65 8.96 14.77 33.49
N LEU A 66 9.90 15.60 32.99
CA LEU A 66 9.56 16.76 32.13
C LEU A 66 10.25 16.67 30.77
N ALA A 67 9.52 16.96 29.69
CA ALA A 67 10.04 17.04 28.32
C ALA A 67 11.04 18.19 28.18
N THR A 68 12.07 18.02 27.35
CA THR A 68 12.86 19.16 26.86
C THR A 68 12.06 19.77 25.72
N VAL A 69 11.38 20.89 26.00
CA VAL A 69 10.64 21.65 24.98
C VAL A 69 11.55 22.75 24.45
N ILE A 70 11.79 22.73 23.16
CA ILE A 70 12.39 23.83 22.41
C ILE A 70 11.24 24.55 21.70
N ASP A 71 10.81 25.62 22.34
CA ASP A 71 9.93 26.63 21.76
C ASP A 71 10.86 27.73 21.23
N ALA A 72 10.94 27.88 19.90
CA ALA A 72 11.81 28.89 19.29
C ALA A 72 11.34 30.33 19.58
N GLY A 73 10.14 30.49 20.15
CA GLY A 73 9.54 31.75 20.57
C GLY A 73 9.67 32.86 19.54
N SER A 74 10.15 34.05 19.92
CA SER A 74 10.11 35.23 19.03
C SER A 74 11.00 35.14 17.78
N PHE A 75 11.85 34.12 17.67
CA PHE A 75 12.60 33.86 16.43
C PHE A 75 11.76 33.08 15.44
N ALA A 76 10.81 32.27 15.93
CA ALA A 76 9.93 31.45 15.12
C ALA A 76 8.68 32.21 14.63
N ASP A 77 8.10 33.05 15.49
CA ASP A 77 6.91 33.84 15.14
C ASP A 77 7.30 35.22 14.58
N ASP A 78 8.14 35.27 13.55
CA ASP A 78 8.64 36.52 12.96
C ASP A 78 8.02 36.90 11.60
N GLY A 79 7.17 36.03 11.05
CA GLY A 79 6.54 36.19 9.74
C GLY A 79 7.34 35.57 8.59
N ALA A 80 8.45 34.86 8.88
CA ALA A 80 9.28 34.15 7.94
C ALA A 80 9.39 32.66 8.29
N ALA A 81 9.69 31.85 7.29
CA ALA A 81 9.88 30.40 7.44
C ALA A 81 11.14 30.08 8.26
N ASP A 82 11.01 29.31 9.33
CA ASP A 82 12.14 28.87 10.15
C ASP A 82 12.73 27.55 9.71
N THR A 83 14.03 27.36 9.92
CA THR A 83 14.66 26.04 9.77
C THR A 83 15.20 25.53 11.10
N PHE A 84 14.51 24.55 11.66
CA PHE A 84 14.95 23.75 12.79
C PHE A 84 15.85 22.61 12.31
N HIS A 85 17.04 22.47 12.87
CA HIS A 85 17.95 21.38 12.54
C HIS A 85 18.43 20.67 13.81
N VAL A 86 18.18 19.36 13.88
CA VAL A 86 18.63 18.49 14.98
C VAL A 86 19.79 17.63 14.51
N TYR A 87 20.90 17.70 15.26
CA TYR A 87 22.14 17.01 14.93
C TYR A 87 22.81 16.41 16.16
N ARG A 88 23.75 15.48 15.96
CA ARG A 88 24.52 14.90 17.06
C ARG A 88 25.49 15.94 17.63
N SER A 89 25.47 16.15 18.95
CA SER A 89 26.44 17.00 19.67
C SER A 89 27.12 16.20 20.78
N GLY A 90 28.32 15.70 20.51
CA GLY A 90 29.06 14.85 21.44
C GLY A 90 28.32 13.55 21.79
N GLU A 91 28.04 13.33 23.09
CA GLU A 91 27.20 12.23 23.57
C GLU A 91 25.69 12.58 23.62
N GLY A 92 25.33 13.80 23.26
CA GLY A 92 23.96 14.32 23.28
C GLY A 92 23.48 14.76 21.89
N ILE A 93 22.55 15.71 21.89
CA ILE A 93 22.01 16.34 20.69
C ILE A 93 22.31 17.84 20.70
N GLY A 94 22.38 18.43 19.52
CA GLY A 94 22.34 19.86 19.29
C GLY A 94 21.10 20.22 18.46
N VAL A 95 20.57 21.40 18.70
CA VAL A 95 19.44 21.96 17.94
C VAL A 95 19.81 23.37 17.54
N SER A 96 19.62 23.69 16.26
CA SER A 96 19.73 25.05 15.75
C SER A 96 18.44 25.52 15.08
N VAL A 97 18.21 26.83 15.09
CA VAL A 97 17.16 27.54 14.37
C VAL A 97 17.86 28.54 13.45
N ASP A 98 17.62 28.45 12.14
CA ASP A 98 18.27 29.28 11.12
C ASP A 98 19.80 29.26 11.19
N GLY A 99 20.35 28.11 11.58
CA GLY A 99 21.79 27.89 11.73
C GLY A 99 22.39 28.40 13.05
N HIS A 100 21.60 29.04 13.92
CA HIS A 100 22.02 29.44 15.26
C HIS A 100 21.71 28.34 16.28
N GLU A 101 22.73 27.81 16.96
CA GLU A 101 22.55 26.80 18.01
C GLU A 101 21.74 27.38 19.19
N VAL A 102 20.60 26.76 19.48
CA VAL A 102 19.69 27.12 20.58
C VAL A 102 19.74 26.11 21.73
N PHE A 103 20.20 24.88 21.47
CA PHE A 103 20.36 23.85 22.49
C PHE A 103 21.53 22.92 22.15
N SER A 104 22.23 22.45 23.18
CA SER A 104 23.27 21.43 23.06
C SER A 104 23.39 20.70 24.40
N GLY A 105 23.09 19.41 24.43
CA GLY A 105 23.04 18.64 25.68
C GLY A 105 22.47 17.23 25.55
N ARG A 106 22.45 16.49 26.65
CA ARG A 106 21.79 15.17 26.71
C ARG A 106 20.29 15.36 26.93
N ILE A 107 19.49 14.46 26.35
CA ILE A 107 18.07 14.34 26.64
C ILE A 107 17.87 13.07 27.43
N ASP A 108 17.77 13.25 28.74
CA ASP A 108 17.56 12.18 29.71
C ASP A 108 16.15 12.35 30.29
N GLY A 109 15.17 11.57 29.82
CA GLY A 109 13.80 11.63 30.33
C GLY A 109 12.76 10.96 29.42
N PRO A 110 11.61 10.51 29.96
CA PRO A 110 10.61 9.74 29.21
C PRO A 110 9.89 10.55 28.11
N HIS A 111 9.94 11.87 28.17
CA HIS A 111 9.19 12.76 27.28
C HIS A 111 10.02 13.31 26.10
N GLY A 112 11.34 13.09 26.08
CA GLY A 112 12.19 13.40 24.92
C GLY A 112 12.34 14.90 24.59
N LEU A 113 12.59 15.16 23.30
CA LEU A 113 12.66 16.49 22.67
C LEU A 113 11.32 16.82 22.03
N ILE A 114 10.80 18.02 22.30
CA ILE A 114 9.65 18.57 21.58
C ILE A 114 10.10 19.87 20.92
N ILE A 115 9.96 19.97 19.61
CA ILE A 115 10.15 21.19 18.83
C ILE A 115 8.78 21.71 18.45
N GLN A 116 8.50 22.94 18.83
CA GLN A 116 7.27 23.64 18.48
C GLN A 116 7.59 24.63 17.36
N GLY A 117 6.97 24.37 16.21
CA GLY A 117 6.88 25.29 15.09
C GLY A 117 6.01 26.51 15.41
N SER A 118 6.01 27.45 14.49
CA SER A 118 5.40 28.76 14.56
C SER A 118 4.06 28.78 13.80
N SER A 119 3.59 29.96 13.43
CA SER A 119 2.49 30.12 12.46
C SER A 119 2.96 30.38 11.03
N ASP A 120 4.28 30.33 10.79
CA ASP A 120 4.95 30.46 9.51
C ASP A 120 5.39 29.08 8.99
N ALA A 121 5.63 28.98 7.68
CA ALA A 121 5.96 27.70 7.04
C ALA A 121 7.33 27.15 7.50
N ASP A 122 7.31 26.23 8.45
CA ASP A 122 8.50 25.74 9.12
C ASP A 122 9.18 24.60 8.36
N ARG A 123 10.48 24.47 8.58
CA ARG A 123 11.28 23.36 8.08
C ARG A 123 11.98 22.67 9.24
N PHE A 124 11.72 21.40 9.42
CA PHE A 124 12.44 20.53 10.34
C PHE A 124 13.40 19.61 9.57
N VAL A 125 14.68 19.64 9.89
CA VAL A 125 15.72 18.82 9.25
C VAL A 125 16.30 17.83 10.25
N LEU A 126 16.31 16.55 9.85
CA LEU A 126 16.88 15.44 10.62
C LEU A 126 17.80 14.59 9.73
N HIS A 127 18.99 14.30 10.26
CA HIS A 127 19.98 13.45 9.61
C HIS A 127 20.09 12.10 10.34
N PHE A 128 19.86 11.00 9.63
CA PHE A 128 20.08 9.62 10.05
C PHE A 128 21.44 9.07 9.56
N GLY A 129 22.11 8.22 10.32
CA GLY A 129 23.34 7.51 9.94
C GLY A 129 24.43 7.41 11.02
N ALA A 130 25.52 6.71 10.70
CA ALA A 130 26.57 6.29 11.64
C ALA A 130 27.05 7.40 12.60
N GLY A 131 26.78 7.18 13.89
CA GLY A 131 26.86 8.24 14.88
C GLY A 131 25.51 8.93 15.11
N ASP A 132 24.40 8.19 15.05
CA ASP A 132 23.05 8.71 15.27
C ASP A 132 22.84 9.45 16.59
N LEU A 133 21.77 10.24 16.61
CA LEU A 133 21.26 10.83 17.84
C LEU A 133 21.11 9.74 18.91
N PRO A 134 21.46 10.02 20.18
CA PRO A 134 21.09 9.11 21.28
C PRO A 134 19.59 8.82 21.18
N ALA A 135 19.16 7.61 21.60
CA ALA A 135 17.76 7.18 21.56
C ALA A 135 16.86 8.19 22.29
N ALA A 136 16.40 9.18 21.55
CA ALA A 136 15.67 10.33 22.02
C ALA A 136 14.36 10.35 21.24
N LYS A 137 13.26 10.43 21.96
CA LYS A 137 11.95 10.63 21.37
C LYS A 137 11.89 12.07 20.87
N ILE A 138 11.87 12.29 19.56
CA ILE A 138 11.74 13.62 18.97
C ILE A 138 10.30 13.84 18.55
N THR A 139 9.72 14.98 18.89
CA THR A 139 8.41 15.42 18.40
C THR A 139 8.57 16.75 17.69
N PHE A 140 8.04 16.87 16.48
CA PHE A 140 7.90 18.15 15.76
C PHE A 140 6.40 18.48 15.65
N ASP A 141 6.02 19.66 16.11
CA ASP A 141 4.67 20.18 15.98
C ASP A 141 4.75 21.34 14.98
N GLY A 142 4.19 21.20 13.78
CA GLY A 142 4.23 22.22 12.72
C GLY A 142 3.49 23.51 13.10
N GLY A 143 2.71 23.48 14.18
CA GLY A 143 2.00 24.64 14.66
C GLY A 143 0.64 24.84 13.98
N SER A 144 -0.06 25.90 14.38
CA SER A 144 -1.45 26.14 13.98
C SER A 144 -1.53 27.13 12.82
N GLN A 145 -1.30 26.67 11.60
CA GLN A 145 -1.50 27.50 10.42
C GLN A 145 -2.98 27.51 9.99
N PRO A 146 -3.57 28.67 9.66
CA PRO A 146 -4.88 28.69 9.01
C PRO A 146 -4.75 28.10 7.60
N ALA A 147 -5.36 26.94 7.37
CA ALA A 147 -5.60 26.28 6.07
C ALA A 147 -4.66 26.67 4.90
N GLY A 148 -3.66 25.82 4.64
CA GLY A 148 -2.70 25.99 3.55
C GLY A 148 -1.27 26.19 4.03
N GLY A 149 -0.91 25.56 5.15
CA GLY A 149 0.44 25.59 5.64
C GLY A 149 1.42 24.86 4.73
N ASN A 150 2.70 25.04 4.99
CA ASN A 150 3.76 24.46 4.17
C ASN A 150 4.90 23.95 5.06
N ASP A 151 4.53 23.29 6.15
CA ASP A 151 5.47 22.73 7.09
C ASP A 151 6.13 21.50 6.48
N ILE A 152 7.45 21.48 6.54
CA ILE A 152 8.29 20.50 5.85
C ILE A 152 9.14 19.77 6.86
N ILE A 153 9.05 18.45 6.88
CA ILE A 153 10.09 17.60 7.44
C ILE A 153 11.02 17.17 6.31
N GLU A 154 12.33 17.29 6.52
CA GLU A 154 13.35 16.74 5.65
C GLU A 154 14.21 15.72 6.39
N LEU A 155 14.13 14.47 5.94
CA LEU A 155 14.91 13.35 6.45
C LEU A 155 16.06 13.06 5.48
N ARG A 156 17.28 12.92 6.00
CA ARG A 156 18.49 12.71 5.18
C ARG A 156 19.33 11.59 5.75
N GLY A 157 20.19 11.00 4.94
CA GLY A 157 21.26 10.10 5.40
C GLY A 157 21.20 8.71 4.82
N ALA A 158 21.55 7.71 5.62
CA ALA A 158 21.50 6.30 5.23
C ALA A 158 21.08 5.43 6.41
N ALA A 159 20.26 4.42 6.13
CA ALA A 159 19.76 3.44 7.09
C ALA A 159 19.53 2.11 6.37
N ASP A 160 19.41 1.02 7.11
CA ASP A 160 19.02 -0.27 6.49
C ASP A 160 17.52 -0.23 6.14
N GLU A 161 16.71 0.29 7.07
CA GLU A 161 15.26 0.39 6.96
C GLU A 161 14.77 1.80 7.33
N VAL A 162 13.76 2.27 6.60
CA VAL A 162 12.99 3.47 6.94
C VAL A 162 11.51 3.13 7.00
N ALA A 163 10.84 3.57 8.06
CA ALA A 163 9.41 3.37 8.24
C ALA A 163 8.68 4.69 8.46
N HIS A 164 7.48 4.80 7.91
CA HIS A 164 6.55 5.91 8.11
C HIS A 164 5.20 5.37 8.57
N VAL A 165 4.57 6.05 9.52
CA VAL A 165 3.17 5.83 9.91
C VAL A 165 2.45 7.15 9.72
N LEU A 166 1.49 7.18 8.79
CA LEU A 166 0.74 8.37 8.42
C LEU A 166 -0.67 8.31 9.03
N HIS A 167 -1.10 9.42 9.60
CA HIS A 167 -2.42 9.64 10.16
C HIS A 167 -3.07 10.88 9.52
N PRO A 168 -4.40 11.03 9.60
CA PRO A 168 -5.07 12.26 9.20
C PRO A 168 -4.51 13.50 9.92
N GLY A 169 -4.63 14.66 9.30
CA GLY A 169 -4.25 15.97 9.83
C GLY A 169 -2.76 16.28 9.73
N GLY A 170 -2.04 15.71 8.74
CA GLY A 170 -0.59 15.87 8.66
C GLY A 170 0.16 15.27 9.87
N ASN A 171 -0.46 14.31 10.56
CA ASN A 171 0.08 13.69 11.76
C ASN A 171 0.79 12.39 11.40
N GLY A 172 1.82 12.01 12.16
CA GLY A 172 2.48 10.74 11.89
C GLY A 172 3.74 10.50 12.70
N ALA A 173 4.46 9.46 12.28
CA ALA A 173 5.78 9.16 12.77
C ALA A 173 6.67 8.67 11.62
N SER A 174 7.96 8.93 11.73
CA SER A 174 9.00 8.38 10.85
C SER A 174 10.14 7.84 11.69
N SER A 175 10.74 6.75 11.24
CA SER A 175 11.93 6.19 11.87
C SER A 175 12.90 5.68 10.83
N ALA A 176 14.19 5.82 11.12
CA ALA A 176 15.25 5.11 10.40
C ALA A 176 16.12 4.43 11.46
N ASP A 177 16.28 3.11 11.32
CA ASP A 177 16.90 2.24 12.33
C ASP A 177 16.36 2.51 13.75
N ALA A 178 17.20 2.98 14.68
CA ALA A 178 16.83 3.21 16.09
C ALA A 178 16.29 4.63 16.38
N THR A 179 16.38 5.55 15.42
CA THR A 179 15.99 6.95 15.62
C THR A 179 14.58 7.17 15.10
N SER A 180 13.71 7.80 15.91
CA SER A 180 12.32 8.07 15.55
C SER A 180 11.92 9.52 15.81
N ILE A 181 11.05 10.03 14.95
CA ILE A 181 10.35 11.29 15.11
C ILE A 181 8.85 11.05 15.04
N THR A 182 8.11 11.70 15.92
CA THR A 182 6.66 11.91 15.79
C THR A 182 6.41 13.32 15.29
N TYR A 183 5.40 13.52 14.46
CA TYR A 183 5.05 14.84 13.96
C TYR A 183 3.56 15.08 13.94
N ARG A 184 3.20 16.37 13.96
CA ARG A 184 1.83 16.86 13.89
C ARG A 184 1.73 18.06 12.99
N ASP A 185 0.59 18.18 12.32
CA ASP A 185 0.25 19.33 11.47
C ASP A 185 1.37 19.62 10.44
N VAL A 186 1.80 18.59 9.70
CA VAL A 186 2.84 18.68 8.65
C VAL A 186 2.22 18.42 7.27
N GLU A 187 2.44 19.31 6.31
CA GLU A 187 1.95 19.13 4.94
C GLU A 187 2.94 18.43 4.02
N GLN A 188 4.24 18.47 4.32
CA GLN A 188 5.27 17.84 3.47
C GLN A 188 6.29 17.04 4.25
N LEU A 189 6.55 15.82 3.80
CA LEU A 189 7.61 14.97 4.32
C LEU A 189 8.54 14.58 3.17
N HIS A 190 9.77 15.07 3.19
CA HIS A 190 10.81 14.78 2.20
C HIS A 190 11.78 13.77 2.78
N ASP A 191 11.64 12.52 2.37
CA ASP A 191 12.55 11.45 2.73
C ASP A 191 13.63 11.26 1.66
N ALA A 192 14.82 11.78 1.94
CA ALA A 192 16.03 11.60 1.14
C ALA A 192 17.01 10.59 1.77
N VAL A 193 16.54 9.73 2.68
CA VAL A 193 17.36 8.68 3.30
C VAL A 193 17.60 7.58 2.26
N ASN A 194 18.86 7.17 2.08
CA ASN A 194 19.20 6.00 1.28
C ASN A 194 18.94 4.74 2.12
N ALA A 195 17.96 3.94 1.72
CA ALA A 195 17.55 2.75 2.48
C ALA A 195 17.32 1.55 1.57
N ALA A 196 17.57 0.34 2.10
CA ALA A 196 17.31 -0.89 1.38
C ALA A 196 15.81 -1.21 1.37
N VAL A 197 15.17 -1.05 2.53
CA VAL A 197 13.74 -1.27 2.72
C VAL A 197 13.06 0.03 3.15
N ARG A 198 11.89 0.28 2.59
CA ARG A 198 11.04 1.39 2.99
C ARG A 198 9.60 0.94 3.20
N THR A 199 9.06 1.18 4.39
CA THR A 199 7.69 0.81 4.74
C THR A 199 6.88 2.07 5.04
N VAL A 200 5.66 2.14 4.54
CA VAL A 200 4.68 3.18 4.84
C VAL A 200 3.40 2.54 5.34
N GLN A 201 2.89 3.01 6.47
CA GLN A 201 1.63 2.55 7.04
C GLN A 201 0.62 3.69 6.99
N LEU A 202 -0.52 3.46 6.35
CA LEU A 202 -1.66 4.38 6.31
C LEU A 202 -2.64 3.99 7.41
N SER A 203 -2.85 4.85 8.40
CA SER A 203 -3.74 4.54 9.51
C SER A 203 -4.87 5.57 9.63
N GLN A 204 -6.11 5.10 9.43
CA GLN A 204 -7.30 5.95 9.34
C GLN A 204 -7.29 6.95 8.17
N ILE A 205 -6.52 6.68 7.12
CA ILE A 205 -6.53 7.45 5.87
C ILE A 205 -7.63 6.89 4.98
N GLU A 206 -8.52 7.74 4.47
CA GLU A 206 -9.64 7.31 3.61
C GLU A 206 -9.24 7.27 2.13
N THR A 207 -8.36 8.18 1.70
CA THR A 207 -7.93 8.29 0.30
C THR A 207 -6.43 8.53 0.22
N ALA A 208 -5.76 7.85 -0.70
CA ALA A 208 -4.35 8.10 -0.99
C ALA A 208 -4.02 7.96 -2.48
N GLU A 209 -2.97 8.63 -2.92
CA GLU A 209 -2.42 8.52 -4.27
C GLU A 209 -0.92 8.22 -4.21
N LEU A 210 -0.48 7.10 -4.80
CA LEU A 210 0.92 6.72 -4.94
C LEU A 210 1.37 6.86 -6.40
N GLN A 211 2.41 7.66 -6.64
CA GLN A 211 2.94 7.89 -7.98
C GLN A 211 4.46 7.98 -8.05
N GLY A 212 5.01 7.68 -9.21
CA GLY A 212 6.41 7.96 -9.53
C GLY A 212 6.58 9.42 -9.95
N THR A 213 7.67 10.05 -9.54
CA THR A 213 7.97 11.43 -9.93
C THR A 213 9.00 11.50 -11.06
N SER A 214 9.03 12.61 -11.79
CA SER A 214 9.97 12.80 -12.91
C SER A 214 11.45 12.82 -12.49
N ASP A 215 11.74 13.10 -11.22
CA ASP A 215 13.08 13.05 -10.64
C ASP A 215 13.43 11.66 -10.06
N GLY A 216 12.58 10.65 -10.28
CA GLY A 216 12.86 9.26 -9.91
C GLY A 216 12.58 8.94 -8.44
N ARG A 217 11.71 9.70 -7.78
CA ARG A 217 11.21 9.43 -6.42
C ARG A 217 9.88 8.68 -6.49
N LEU A 218 9.43 8.19 -5.35
CA LEU A 218 8.04 7.82 -5.11
C LEU A 218 7.37 8.96 -4.34
N ARG A 219 6.11 9.25 -4.65
CA ARG A 219 5.29 10.23 -3.94
C ARG A 219 3.99 9.59 -3.47
N LEU A 220 3.68 9.75 -2.20
CA LEU A 220 2.41 9.36 -1.60
C LEU A 220 1.68 10.60 -1.08
N GLU A 221 0.45 10.82 -1.52
CA GLU A 221 -0.41 11.92 -1.08
C GLU A 221 -1.63 11.37 -0.34
N THR A 222 -1.94 11.90 0.85
CA THR A 222 -3.09 11.48 1.67
C THR A 222 -4.16 12.58 1.80
N GLY A 223 -4.14 13.55 0.88
CA GLY A 223 -5.00 14.74 0.89
C GLY A 223 -4.47 15.90 1.73
N GLU A 224 -3.86 15.62 2.88
CA GLU A 224 -3.32 16.63 3.80
C GLU A 224 -1.79 16.57 3.93
N LEU A 225 -1.18 15.40 3.71
CA LEU A 225 0.27 15.22 3.73
C LEU A 225 0.76 14.69 2.37
N ARG A 226 1.89 15.25 1.93
CA ARG A 226 2.64 14.81 0.76
C ARG A 226 3.99 14.25 1.17
N LEU A 227 4.18 12.95 1.00
CA LEU A 227 5.40 12.21 1.29
C LEU A 227 6.19 11.95 -0.01
N ASP A 228 7.34 12.61 -0.17
CA ASP A 228 8.31 12.34 -1.24
C ASP A 228 9.43 11.43 -0.74
N MET A 229 9.65 10.29 -1.38
CA MET A 229 10.61 9.28 -0.94
C MET A 229 11.64 8.94 -2.01
N HIS A 230 12.92 8.87 -1.64
CA HIS A 230 13.89 8.14 -2.45
C HIS A 230 13.46 6.69 -2.64
N ARG A 231 13.58 6.18 -3.88
CA ARG A 231 13.34 4.77 -4.20
C ARG A 231 14.27 3.88 -3.35
N PRO A 232 13.75 2.83 -2.70
CA PRO A 232 14.58 1.89 -1.96
C PRO A 232 15.42 1.04 -2.93
N THR A 233 16.48 0.40 -2.43
CA THR A 233 17.31 -0.48 -3.26
C THR A 233 16.81 -1.91 -3.33
N GLU A 234 15.93 -2.34 -2.41
CA GLU A 234 15.42 -3.71 -2.36
C GLU A 234 13.89 -3.77 -2.32
N ARG A 235 13.23 -3.00 -1.46
CA ARG A 235 11.77 -3.09 -1.30
C ARG A 235 11.07 -1.83 -0.83
N PHE A 236 9.90 -1.56 -1.38
CA PHE A 236 8.89 -0.63 -0.88
C PHE A 236 7.63 -1.41 -0.43
N GLU A 237 7.20 -1.20 0.81
CA GLU A 237 5.97 -1.78 1.38
C GLU A 237 5.00 -0.66 1.77
N LEU A 238 3.73 -0.79 1.38
CA LEU A 238 2.64 0.11 1.75
C LEU A 238 1.52 -0.70 2.41
N ASP A 239 1.31 -0.50 3.71
CA ASP A 239 0.31 -1.22 4.49
C ASP A 239 -0.83 -0.28 4.92
N PHE A 240 -2.06 -0.81 4.94
CA PHE A 240 -3.21 -0.11 5.52
C PHE A 240 -3.51 -0.70 6.89
N ILE A 241 -3.58 0.15 7.93
CA ILE A 241 -3.72 -0.30 9.32
C ILE A 241 -4.91 0.36 9.99
N GLY A 242 -5.98 -0.42 10.06
CA GLY A 242 -7.24 -0.07 10.70
C GLY A 242 -7.98 1.02 9.93
N GLY A 243 -9.30 1.10 10.14
CA GLY A 243 -10.15 2.07 9.45
C GLY A 243 -11.44 1.41 8.99
N SER A 244 -12.20 2.12 8.17
CA SER A 244 -13.39 1.61 7.48
C SER A 244 -13.14 1.21 6.02
N GLY A 245 -11.88 1.24 5.58
CA GLY A 245 -11.44 1.10 4.19
C GLY A 245 -10.70 2.35 3.70
N THR A 246 -9.77 2.13 2.78
CA THR A 246 -8.97 3.15 2.08
C THR A 246 -9.11 2.96 0.58
N ASP A 247 -9.32 4.06 -0.13
CA ASP A 247 -9.24 4.11 -1.58
C ASP A 247 -7.82 4.57 -1.98
N LEU A 248 -7.02 3.68 -2.56
CA LEU A 248 -5.67 3.98 -3.05
C LEU A 248 -5.64 3.96 -4.58
N ASP A 249 -5.26 5.09 -5.17
CA ASP A 249 -4.88 5.18 -6.59
C ASP A 249 -3.35 5.02 -6.71
N ILE A 250 -2.91 4.05 -7.51
CA ILE A 250 -1.50 3.84 -7.88
C ILE A 250 -1.34 4.20 -9.35
N GLY A 251 -0.56 5.23 -9.66
CA GLY A 251 -0.41 5.74 -11.02
C GLY A 251 1.03 6.06 -11.39
N ASP A 252 1.47 5.67 -12.59
CA ASP A 252 2.73 6.13 -13.19
C ASP A 252 3.95 6.00 -12.26
N LEU A 253 4.13 4.83 -11.62
CA LEU A 253 5.32 4.53 -10.78
C LEU A 253 6.65 4.72 -11.53
N GLY A 254 6.57 4.74 -12.86
CA GLY A 254 7.67 5.03 -13.77
C GLY A 254 8.25 3.75 -14.35
N ARG A 255 9.41 3.90 -15.00
CA ARG A 255 10.09 2.80 -15.68
C ARG A 255 11.38 2.44 -14.95
N ASP A 256 11.85 1.22 -15.19
CA ASP A 256 13.08 0.66 -14.65
C ASP A 256 13.14 0.66 -13.11
N LEU A 257 12.03 0.31 -12.46
CA LEU A 257 11.99 -0.05 -11.04
C LEU A 257 12.84 -1.31 -10.81
N ARG A 258 13.60 -1.34 -9.71
CA ARG A 258 14.61 -2.37 -9.41
C ARG A 258 14.48 -2.98 -8.03
N PHE A 259 13.27 -2.88 -7.48
CA PHE A 259 12.94 -3.22 -6.11
C PHE A 259 11.53 -3.77 -6.09
N ASP A 260 11.25 -4.61 -5.09
CA ASP A 260 9.92 -5.14 -4.87
C ASP A 260 8.97 -4.02 -4.45
N VAL A 261 7.75 -4.01 -4.99
CA VAL A 261 6.65 -3.18 -4.50
C VAL A 261 5.58 -4.11 -3.93
N ALA A 262 5.25 -3.93 -2.66
CA ALA A 262 4.17 -4.65 -2.01
C ALA A 262 3.16 -3.65 -1.42
N VAL A 263 1.88 -3.86 -1.74
CA VAL A 263 0.78 -3.06 -1.21
C VAL A 263 -0.23 -3.99 -0.54
N GLN A 264 -0.49 -3.79 0.75
CA GLN A 264 -1.21 -4.73 1.59
C GLN A 264 -2.37 -4.05 2.33
N GLY A 265 -3.56 -4.15 1.74
CA GLY A 265 -4.83 -3.80 2.35
C GLY A 265 -5.58 -4.98 2.94
N ASP A 266 -6.73 -4.69 3.52
CA ASP A 266 -7.72 -5.65 4.03
C ASP A 266 -9.01 -5.64 3.17
N SER A 267 -9.98 -6.48 3.55
CA SER A 267 -11.27 -6.65 2.89
C SER A 267 -12.10 -5.38 2.62
N HIS A 268 -11.79 -4.25 3.26
CA HIS A 268 -12.50 -2.97 3.10
C HIS A 268 -11.78 -1.99 2.17
N ASP A 269 -10.53 -2.29 1.79
CA ASP A 269 -9.74 -1.39 0.96
C ASP A 269 -10.03 -1.62 -0.53
N HIS A 270 -9.99 -0.52 -1.30
CA HIS A 270 -10.06 -0.52 -2.75
C HIS A 270 -8.75 0.03 -3.31
N ILE A 271 -8.12 -0.74 -4.19
CA ILE A 271 -6.88 -0.33 -4.84
C ILE A 271 -7.10 -0.30 -6.35
N SER A 272 -6.89 0.88 -6.92
CA SER A 272 -6.88 1.10 -8.36
C SER A 272 -5.43 1.24 -8.82
N VAL A 273 -5.02 0.43 -9.79
CA VAL A 273 -3.68 0.49 -10.38
C VAL A 273 -3.82 0.95 -11.82
N GLY A 274 -3.15 2.02 -12.18
CA GLY A 274 -3.22 2.64 -13.50
C GLY A 274 -1.90 3.25 -13.98
N GLY A 275 -1.97 3.94 -15.12
CA GLY A 275 -0.78 4.55 -15.74
C GLY A 275 0.26 3.52 -16.19
N THR A 276 1.54 3.83 -15.99
CA THR A 276 2.67 2.98 -16.38
C THR A 276 3.57 2.59 -15.21
N ALA A 277 3.82 1.30 -15.05
CA ALA A 277 4.82 0.76 -14.12
C ALA A 277 5.72 -0.24 -14.86
N GLY A 278 7.03 -0.03 -14.81
CA GLY A 278 8.00 -0.90 -15.48
C GLY A 278 9.08 -1.38 -14.53
N PHE A 279 9.12 -2.67 -14.26
CA PHE A 279 10.10 -3.34 -13.40
C PHE A 279 11.20 -3.97 -14.27
N THR A 280 12.45 -3.58 -14.04
CA THR A 280 13.62 -4.31 -14.58
C THR A 280 13.94 -5.53 -13.74
N ASP A 281 13.70 -5.42 -12.44
CA ASP A 281 13.90 -6.41 -11.39
C ASP A 281 12.97 -6.05 -10.23
N GLY A 282 12.53 -7.05 -9.48
CA GLY A 282 11.57 -6.89 -8.38
C GLY A 282 10.14 -7.27 -8.77
N ALA A 283 9.43 -7.84 -7.79
CA ALA A 283 8.03 -8.23 -7.93
C ALA A 283 7.09 -7.07 -7.64
N PHE A 284 5.85 -7.14 -8.14
CA PHE A 284 4.76 -6.24 -7.74
C PHE A 284 3.60 -7.05 -7.19
N SER A 285 3.31 -6.87 -5.91
CA SER A 285 2.18 -7.53 -5.24
C SER A 285 1.19 -6.53 -4.67
N VAL A 286 -0.10 -6.84 -4.83
CA VAL A 286 -1.22 -6.05 -4.30
C VAL A 286 -2.23 -6.98 -3.66
N ARG A 287 -2.64 -6.67 -2.43
CA ARG A 287 -3.75 -7.31 -1.74
C ARG A 287 -4.76 -6.26 -1.25
N ALA A 288 -6.05 -6.53 -1.43
CA ALA A 288 -7.13 -5.66 -0.94
C ALA A 288 -8.49 -6.36 -0.98
N GLY A 289 -9.54 -5.68 -0.49
CA GLY A 289 -10.93 -6.10 -0.67
C GLY A 289 -11.34 -6.10 -2.13
N GLU A 290 -11.02 -5.00 -2.83
CA GLU A 290 -11.28 -4.81 -4.24
C GLU A 290 -10.04 -4.28 -4.97
N ILE A 291 -9.75 -4.83 -6.15
CA ILE A 291 -8.63 -4.42 -7.00
C ILE A 291 -9.13 -4.13 -8.42
N ASP A 292 -8.84 -2.94 -8.92
CA ASP A 292 -9.15 -2.52 -10.29
C ASP A 292 -7.83 -2.19 -11.02
N ILE A 293 -7.58 -2.84 -12.16
CA ILE A 293 -6.31 -2.73 -12.90
C ILE A 293 -6.57 -2.15 -14.29
N HIS A 294 -5.86 -1.05 -14.55
CA HIS A 294 -5.83 -0.25 -15.76
C HIS A 294 -4.37 -0.03 -16.22
N GLY A 295 -4.19 0.55 -17.40
CA GLY A 295 -2.87 0.96 -17.86
C GLY A 295 -1.93 -0.20 -18.20
N SER A 296 -0.61 0.03 -18.09
CA SER A 296 0.41 -0.95 -18.49
C SER A 296 1.41 -1.20 -17.38
N ILE A 297 1.46 -2.44 -16.91
CA ILE A 297 2.39 -2.93 -15.92
C ILE A 297 3.29 -3.94 -16.62
N GLN A 298 4.59 -3.65 -16.67
CA GLN A 298 5.59 -4.45 -17.34
C GLN A 298 6.64 -4.92 -16.34
N SER A 299 6.98 -6.20 -16.38
CA SER A 299 8.01 -6.83 -15.56
C SER A 299 8.91 -7.68 -16.45
N ARG A 300 10.22 -7.63 -16.25
CA ARG A 300 11.19 -8.43 -17.03
C ARG A 300 11.39 -9.82 -16.42
N GLY A 301 10.32 -10.60 -16.33
CA GLY A 301 10.36 -11.98 -15.81
C GLY A 301 10.04 -12.12 -14.32
N ALA A 302 9.74 -11.03 -13.60
CA ALA A 302 9.40 -11.07 -12.18
C ALA A 302 7.89 -11.08 -11.93
N ASP A 303 7.49 -11.59 -10.77
CA ASP A 303 6.09 -11.89 -10.45
C ASP A 303 5.22 -10.62 -10.34
N LEU A 304 4.02 -10.71 -10.92
CA LEU A 304 2.93 -9.75 -10.76
C LEU A 304 1.75 -10.46 -10.10
N THR A 305 1.43 -10.10 -8.85
CA THR A 305 0.41 -10.80 -8.05
C THR A 305 -0.64 -9.83 -7.53
N PHE A 306 -1.91 -10.06 -7.88
CA PHE A 306 -3.03 -9.25 -7.41
C PHE A 306 -4.08 -10.16 -6.77
N GLU A 307 -4.19 -10.09 -5.44
CA GLU A 307 -5.09 -10.92 -4.65
C GLU A 307 -6.18 -10.06 -4.01
N ALA A 308 -7.36 -10.04 -4.62
CA ALA A 308 -8.54 -9.43 -4.05
C ALA A 308 -9.32 -10.42 -3.18
N GLU A 309 -9.95 -9.96 -2.11
CA GLU A 309 -10.85 -10.80 -1.30
C GLU A 309 -12.25 -10.95 -1.93
N SER A 310 -12.75 -9.91 -2.61
CA SER A 310 -14.13 -9.85 -3.11
C SER A 310 -14.26 -9.60 -4.61
N ARG A 311 -13.43 -8.72 -5.19
CA ARG A 311 -13.50 -8.35 -6.60
C ARG A 311 -12.12 -7.98 -7.15
N ALA A 312 -11.71 -8.63 -8.23
CA ALA A 312 -10.58 -8.17 -9.04
C ALA A 312 -11.05 -7.92 -10.48
N THR A 313 -10.66 -6.79 -11.05
CA THR A 313 -10.96 -6.44 -12.45
C THR A 313 -9.69 -6.07 -13.19
N LEU A 314 -9.32 -6.82 -14.23
CA LEU A 314 -8.41 -6.32 -15.27
C LEU A 314 -9.26 -5.72 -16.39
N PHE A 315 -9.30 -4.40 -16.48
CA PHE A 315 -10.10 -3.70 -17.49
C PHE A 315 -9.52 -3.88 -18.90
N SER A 316 -10.33 -3.59 -19.92
CA SER A 316 -9.93 -3.78 -21.33
C SER A 316 -8.77 -2.90 -21.78
N ASP A 317 -8.47 -1.84 -21.05
CA ASP A 317 -7.31 -0.97 -21.24
C ASP A 317 -6.11 -1.36 -20.36
N GLY A 318 -6.27 -2.36 -19.48
CA GLY A 318 -5.23 -2.94 -18.65
C GLY A 318 -4.37 -3.95 -19.40
N THR A 319 -3.06 -3.89 -19.19
CA THR A 319 -2.06 -4.84 -19.68
C THR A 319 -1.11 -5.20 -18.54
N LEU A 320 -1.00 -6.50 -18.27
CA LEU A 320 0.02 -7.10 -17.41
C LEU A 320 0.98 -7.87 -18.30
N ASP A 321 2.24 -7.50 -18.29
CA ASP A 321 3.28 -8.07 -19.15
C ASP A 321 4.47 -8.46 -18.26
N SER A 322 4.86 -9.73 -18.30
CA SER A 322 5.88 -10.28 -17.40
C SER A 322 7.05 -10.97 -18.13
N ASP A 323 7.19 -10.87 -19.46
CA ASP A 323 8.32 -11.43 -20.23
C ASP A 323 8.74 -12.87 -19.80
N GLY A 324 7.80 -13.81 -19.73
CA GLY A 324 8.07 -15.19 -19.29
C GLY A 324 8.04 -15.45 -17.78
N GLY A 325 7.67 -14.44 -16.99
CA GLY A 325 7.47 -14.56 -15.54
C GLY A 325 6.09 -15.09 -15.14
N PHE A 326 5.66 -14.73 -13.93
CA PHE A 326 4.40 -15.18 -13.33
C PHE A 326 3.42 -14.03 -13.18
N VAL A 327 2.16 -14.24 -13.59
CA VAL A 327 1.05 -13.31 -13.33
C VAL A 327 -0.08 -14.06 -12.64
N GLU A 328 -0.46 -13.62 -11.43
CA GLU A 328 -1.66 -14.08 -10.75
C GLU A 328 -2.67 -12.94 -10.57
N LEU A 329 -3.89 -13.21 -11.00
CA LEU A 329 -5.08 -12.44 -10.64
C LEU A 329 -6.00 -13.36 -9.87
N SER A 330 -6.30 -13.02 -8.62
CA SER A 330 -7.16 -13.82 -7.75
C SER A 330 -8.22 -12.95 -7.10
N ALA A 331 -9.45 -13.46 -7.00
CA ALA A 331 -10.57 -12.78 -6.36
C ALA A 331 -11.28 -13.69 -5.35
N GLY A 332 -10.58 -14.14 -4.31
CA GLY A 332 -11.10 -14.88 -3.15
C GLY A 332 -11.96 -16.12 -3.44
N LYS A 333 -12.21 -16.99 -2.46
CA LYS A 333 -13.09 -18.16 -2.69
C LYS A 333 -14.55 -17.81 -2.97
N ASP A 334 -14.99 -16.64 -2.51
CA ASP A 334 -16.37 -16.15 -2.66
C ASP A 334 -16.45 -14.94 -3.61
N GLY A 335 -15.32 -14.43 -4.10
CA GLY A 335 -15.25 -13.23 -4.93
C GLY A 335 -15.37 -13.50 -6.42
N THR A 336 -15.30 -12.42 -7.21
CA THR A 336 -15.42 -12.45 -8.67
C THR A 336 -14.20 -11.81 -9.32
N LEU A 337 -13.54 -12.58 -10.20
CA LEU A 337 -12.51 -12.09 -11.10
C LEU A 337 -13.12 -11.80 -12.48
N LEU A 338 -12.91 -10.59 -13.00
CA LEU A 338 -13.18 -10.22 -14.38
C LEU A 338 -11.87 -9.87 -15.09
N VAL A 339 -11.53 -10.63 -16.14
CA VAL A 339 -10.38 -10.38 -17.00
C VAL A 339 -10.90 -9.90 -18.36
N ALA A 340 -10.71 -8.62 -18.68
CA ALA A 340 -11.11 -8.03 -19.96
C ALA A 340 -9.94 -7.50 -20.79
N GLY A 341 -8.80 -7.22 -20.15
CA GLY A 341 -7.56 -6.75 -20.77
C GLY A 341 -6.60 -7.85 -21.18
N THR A 342 -5.32 -7.50 -21.24
CA THR A 342 -4.24 -8.38 -21.71
C THR A 342 -3.40 -8.88 -20.54
N VAL A 343 -3.12 -10.18 -20.53
CA VAL A 343 -2.10 -10.81 -19.67
C VAL A 343 -1.09 -11.48 -20.60
N ASP A 344 0.13 -10.97 -20.64
CA ASP A 344 1.22 -11.45 -21.49
C ASP A 344 2.37 -11.96 -20.61
N VAL A 345 2.47 -13.28 -20.51
CA VAL A 345 3.61 -13.98 -19.89
C VAL A 345 4.41 -14.70 -20.95
N SER A 346 4.34 -14.27 -22.22
CA SER A 346 5.09 -14.89 -23.30
C SER A 346 6.59 -14.59 -23.20
N ASP A 347 7.43 -15.49 -23.71
CA ASP A 347 8.88 -15.25 -23.83
C ASP A 347 9.36 -15.50 -25.27
N HIS A 348 9.48 -14.41 -26.01
CA HIS A 348 9.97 -14.38 -27.38
C HIS A 348 11.50 -14.35 -27.51
N SER A 349 12.24 -14.42 -26.40
CA SER A 349 13.70 -14.50 -26.44
C SER A 349 14.16 -15.79 -27.11
N SER A 350 15.39 -15.79 -27.64
CA SER A 350 15.90 -16.94 -28.42
C SER A 350 15.91 -18.28 -27.67
N ARG A 351 15.83 -18.26 -26.34
CA ARG A 351 15.76 -19.42 -25.45
C ARG A 351 14.51 -19.47 -24.58
N GLY A 352 13.56 -18.58 -24.86
CA GLY A 352 12.41 -18.36 -24.00
C GLY A 352 11.43 -19.50 -23.96
N VAL A 353 10.88 -19.75 -22.78
CA VAL A 353 9.71 -20.61 -22.55
C VAL A 353 8.64 -19.69 -21.97
N GLY A 354 7.39 -19.86 -22.38
CA GLY A 354 6.31 -19.05 -21.82
C GLY A 354 6.21 -19.22 -20.31
N GLY A 355 5.82 -18.15 -19.64
CA GLY A 355 5.60 -18.10 -18.20
C GLY A 355 4.26 -18.67 -17.78
N GLU A 356 3.76 -18.17 -16.65
CA GLU A 356 2.58 -18.72 -15.98
C GLU A 356 1.54 -17.63 -15.72
N ALA A 357 0.29 -17.86 -16.12
CA ALA A 357 -0.83 -16.94 -15.91
C ALA A 357 -1.98 -17.63 -15.14
N HIS A 358 -2.24 -17.21 -13.91
CA HIS A 358 -3.23 -17.81 -13.02
C HIS A 358 -4.39 -16.85 -12.77
N MET A 359 -5.56 -17.16 -13.33
CA MET A 359 -6.79 -16.37 -13.23
C MET A 359 -7.79 -17.09 -12.33
N LEU A 360 -7.83 -16.73 -11.04
CA LEU A 360 -8.48 -17.48 -9.96
C LEU A 360 -9.57 -16.65 -9.26
N GLY A 361 -10.49 -17.35 -8.58
CA GLY A 361 -11.57 -16.72 -7.81
C GLY A 361 -12.79 -17.64 -7.67
N GLY A 362 -13.74 -17.27 -6.82
CA GLY A 362 -14.99 -18.02 -6.65
C GLY A 362 -15.86 -18.03 -7.92
N ARG A 363 -15.78 -16.95 -8.70
CA ARG A 363 -16.33 -16.82 -10.06
C ARG A 363 -15.28 -16.19 -10.96
N VAL A 364 -15.00 -16.80 -12.10
CA VAL A 364 -14.02 -16.28 -13.06
C VAL A 364 -14.71 -15.97 -14.39
N ILE A 365 -14.57 -14.74 -14.85
CA ILE A 365 -15.13 -14.24 -16.11
C ILE A 365 -13.97 -13.72 -16.97
N VAL A 366 -13.63 -14.45 -18.03
CA VAL A 366 -12.72 -13.99 -19.08
C VAL A 366 -13.56 -13.42 -20.21
N ALA A 367 -13.52 -12.09 -20.38
CA ALA A 367 -14.33 -11.38 -21.35
C ALA A 367 -13.87 -11.63 -22.79
N GLY A 368 -14.74 -11.37 -23.77
CA GLY A 368 -14.44 -11.59 -25.18
C GLY A 368 -13.34 -10.70 -25.78
N THR A 369 -12.86 -9.70 -25.03
CA THR A 369 -11.73 -8.85 -25.41
C THR A 369 -10.41 -9.32 -24.83
N ALA A 370 -10.43 -10.27 -23.89
CA ALA A 370 -9.26 -10.67 -23.14
C ALA A 370 -8.28 -11.47 -24.00
N GLN A 371 -6.99 -11.16 -23.85
CA GLN A 371 -5.89 -11.88 -24.47
C GLN A 371 -4.97 -12.37 -23.36
N ILE A 372 -4.81 -13.70 -23.25
CA ILE A 372 -3.89 -14.31 -22.27
C ILE A 372 -2.88 -15.13 -23.06
N ASP A 373 -1.61 -14.70 -23.06
CA ASP A 373 -0.55 -15.31 -23.85
C ASP A 373 0.60 -15.79 -22.96
N ALA A 374 0.84 -17.09 -22.96
CA ALA A 374 1.95 -17.78 -22.33
C ALA A 374 2.77 -18.53 -23.39
N SER A 375 2.89 -18.00 -24.61
CA SER A 375 3.66 -18.62 -25.69
C SER A 375 5.17 -18.43 -25.48
N GLY A 376 5.99 -19.33 -25.99
CA GLY A 376 7.46 -19.20 -25.89
C GLY A 376 8.21 -19.72 -27.11
N THR A 377 9.42 -19.24 -27.32
CA THR A 377 10.24 -19.64 -28.47
C THR A 377 10.61 -21.12 -28.46
N LEU A 378 10.90 -21.67 -27.29
CA LEU A 378 11.38 -23.03 -27.04
C LEU A 378 10.36 -23.94 -26.32
N GLY A 379 9.17 -23.44 -26.01
CA GLY A 379 8.10 -24.17 -25.33
C GLY A 379 6.99 -23.21 -24.91
N GLY A 380 5.74 -23.69 -24.90
CA GLY A 380 4.64 -22.94 -24.29
C GLY A 380 4.67 -23.02 -22.76
N GLY A 381 4.07 -22.03 -22.12
CA GLY A 381 3.94 -21.90 -20.67
C GLY A 381 2.62 -22.47 -20.15
N GLU A 382 2.11 -21.88 -19.06
CA GLU A 382 0.93 -22.35 -18.36
C GLU A 382 -0.13 -21.25 -18.24
N ILE A 383 -1.40 -21.61 -18.47
CA ILE A 383 -2.55 -20.77 -18.16
C ILE A 383 -3.53 -21.57 -17.33
N LEU A 384 -3.87 -21.09 -16.13
CA LEU A 384 -4.91 -21.65 -15.27
C LEU A 384 -6.07 -20.66 -15.17
N VAL A 385 -7.29 -21.09 -15.48
CA VAL A 385 -8.50 -20.28 -15.39
C VAL A 385 -9.53 -21.00 -14.54
N GLY A 386 -9.74 -20.50 -13.32
CA GLY A 386 -10.71 -21.04 -12.37
C GLY A 386 -10.32 -22.37 -11.72
N GLY A 387 -9.08 -22.84 -11.89
CA GLY A 387 -8.58 -24.04 -11.21
C GLY A 387 -7.43 -24.70 -11.98
N ASP A 388 -6.84 -25.72 -11.37
CA ASP A 388 -5.81 -26.59 -11.97
C ASP A 388 -6.41 -27.94 -12.39
N TYR A 389 -5.56 -28.87 -12.83
CA TYR A 389 -5.92 -30.17 -13.38
C TYR A 389 -6.95 -30.91 -12.51
N GLN A 390 -8.10 -31.18 -13.12
CA GLN A 390 -9.26 -31.84 -12.49
C GLN A 390 -9.72 -31.21 -11.16
N GLY A 391 -9.39 -29.95 -10.92
CA GLY A 391 -9.65 -29.26 -9.65
C GLY A 391 -9.09 -29.97 -8.42
N SER A 392 -8.02 -30.76 -8.59
CA SER A 392 -7.50 -31.64 -7.54
C SER A 392 -6.29 -31.09 -6.80
N ASN A 393 -5.75 -29.96 -7.26
CA ASN A 393 -4.66 -29.25 -6.59
C ASN A 393 -5.23 -28.38 -5.45
N SER A 394 -4.83 -28.66 -4.21
CA SER A 394 -5.30 -27.89 -3.04
C SER A 394 -4.69 -26.50 -2.93
N ASP A 395 -3.59 -26.26 -3.65
CA ASP A 395 -2.86 -24.99 -3.60
C ASP A 395 -3.42 -23.98 -4.62
N VAL A 396 -4.29 -24.43 -5.53
CA VAL A 396 -4.96 -23.59 -6.53
C VAL A 396 -6.46 -23.51 -6.21
N LEU A 397 -6.98 -22.29 -6.16
CA LEU A 397 -8.39 -22.06 -5.91
C LEU A 397 -9.25 -22.53 -7.10
N ASN A 398 -10.22 -23.41 -6.83
CA ASN A 398 -11.25 -23.76 -7.81
C ASN A 398 -12.40 -22.75 -7.78
N ALA A 399 -12.78 -22.25 -8.96
CA ALA A 399 -13.98 -21.47 -9.17
C ALA A 399 -15.22 -22.36 -9.08
N LEU A 400 -16.31 -21.82 -8.57
CA LEU A 400 -17.62 -22.45 -8.71
C LEU A 400 -18.13 -22.32 -10.15
N TYR A 401 -17.86 -21.17 -10.79
CA TYR A 401 -18.31 -20.88 -12.14
C TYR A 401 -17.19 -20.20 -12.94
N THR A 402 -16.94 -20.72 -14.14
CA THR A 402 -15.97 -20.14 -15.07
C THR A 402 -16.66 -19.86 -16.41
N SER A 403 -16.45 -18.64 -16.93
CA SER A 403 -16.96 -18.24 -18.25
C SER A 403 -15.84 -17.65 -19.09
N VAL A 404 -15.60 -18.22 -20.27
CA VAL A 404 -14.68 -17.67 -21.28
C VAL A 404 -15.48 -17.21 -22.48
N GLY A 405 -15.49 -15.90 -22.71
CA GLY A 405 -16.32 -15.24 -23.70
C GLY A 405 -15.86 -15.46 -25.14
N ARG A 406 -16.80 -15.31 -26.09
CA ARG A 406 -16.48 -15.32 -27.52
C ARG A 406 -15.55 -14.15 -27.84
N GLY A 407 -14.43 -14.45 -28.46
CA GLY A 407 -13.39 -13.48 -28.83
C GLY A 407 -12.16 -13.54 -27.92
N ALA A 408 -12.29 -14.10 -26.71
CA ALA A 408 -11.15 -14.31 -25.82
C ALA A 408 -10.16 -15.32 -26.45
N VAL A 409 -8.86 -15.06 -26.32
CA VAL A 409 -7.81 -15.99 -26.75
C VAL A 409 -6.92 -16.35 -25.57
N LEU A 410 -6.71 -17.65 -25.39
CA LEU A 410 -5.76 -18.25 -24.45
C LEU A 410 -4.69 -18.96 -25.29
N SER A 411 -3.45 -18.48 -25.28
CA SER A 411 -2.36 -19.02 -26.10
C SER A 411 -1.20 -19.51 -25.24
N ALA A 412 -0.68 -20.70 -25.53
CA ALA A 412 0.52 -21.26 -24.93
C ALA A 412 1.30 -22.02 -26.01
N ASP A 413 1.59 -21.34 -27.12
CA ASP A 413 2.30 -21.96 -28.25
C ASP A 413 3.79 -22.15 -27.96
N ALA A 414 4.36 -23.22 -28.48
CA ALA A 414 5.78 -23.22 -28.82
C ALA A 414 5.95 -22.60 -30.21
N ILE A 415 6.74 -21.54 -30.33
CA ILE A 415 6.85 -20.76 -31.59
C ILE A 415 7.81 -21.45 -32.57
N ARG A 416 9.04 -21.75 -32.13
CA ARG A 416 10.08 -22.29 -33.02
C ARG A 416 10.27 -23.79 -32.83
N SER A 417 10.52 -24.22 -31.60
CA SER A 417 10.80 -25.61 -31.24
C SER A 417 10.23 -25.87 -29.85
N GLY A 418 9.93 -27.11 -29.51
CA GLY A 418 9.41 -27.47 -28.19
C GLY A 418 7.91 -27.74 -28.22
N ASP A 419 7.42 -28.25 -27.09
CA ASP A 419 6.04 -28.66 -26.97
C ASP A 419 5.15 -27.45 -26.65
N GLY A 420 3.92 -27.46 -27.15
CA GLY A 420 2.89 -26.52 -26.71
C GLY A 420 2.66 -26.65 -25.20
N GLY A 421 2.19 -25.57 -24.60
CA GLY A 421 2.04 -25.44 -23.15
C GLY A 421 0.80 -26.12 -22.57
N LYS A 422 0.49 -25.77 -21.32
CA LYS A 422 -0.65 -26.28 -20.55
C LYS A 422 -1.70 -25.18 -20.39
N ILE A 423 -2.94 -25.44 -20.79
CA ILE A 423 -4.05 -24.50 -20.55
C ILE A 423 -5.20 -25.24 -19.86
N ILE A 424 -5.64 -24.76 -18.71
CA ILE A 424 -6.72 -25.36 -17.93
C ILE A 424 -7.81 -24.33 -17.71
N VAL A 425 -9.04 -24.71 -18.04
CA VAL A 425 -10.26 -23.98 -17.72
C VAL A 425 -11.14 -24.89 -16.88
N TRP A 426 -11.29 -24.55 -15.61
CA TRP A 426 -11.97 -25.39 -14.61
C TRP A 426 -13.09 -24.64 -13.89
N ALA A 427 -14.11 -25.38 -13.47
CA ALA A 427 -15.06 -24.95 -12.46
C ALA A 427 -15.70 -26.16 -11.74
N ASP A 428 -15.97 -26.03 -10.45
CA ASP A 428 -16.61 -27.06 -9.62
C ASP A 428 -18.10 -27.24 -9.90
N VAL A 429 -18.77 -26.23 -10.46
CA VAL A 429 -20.19 -26.34 -10.84
C VAL A 429 -20.33 -26.31 -12.36
N ALA A 430 -20.02 -25.18 -13.00
CA ALA A 430 -20.24 -25.06 -14.43
C ALA A 430 -19.21 -24.19 -15.16
N THR A 431 -18.79 -24.68 -16.32
CA THR A 431 -17.93 -23.96 -17.26
C THR A 431 -18.71 -23.62 -18.53
N ALA A 432 -18.70 -22.34 -18.92
CA ALA A 432 -19.19 -21.87 -20.21
C ALA A 432 -18.00 -21.38 -21.05
N PHE A 433 -17.66 -22.14 -22.10
CA PHE A 433 -16.48 -21.85 -22.92
C PHE A 433 -16.87 -21.52 -24.36
N ALA A 434 -16.58 -20.29 -24.79
CA ALA A 434 -16.85 -19.80 -26.15
C ALA A 434 -15.65 -19.11 -26.81
N GLY A 435 -14.49 -19.08 -26.14
CA GLY A 435 -13.23 -18.49 -26.64
C GLY A 435 -12.43 -19.42 -27.55
N ALA A 436 -11.17 -19.04 -27.80
CA ALA A 436 -10.20 -19.83 -28.52
C ALA A 436 -9.03 -20.22 -27.60
N VAL A 437 -8.62 -21.49 -27.67
CA VAL A 437 -7.42 -22.00 -26.98
C VAL A 437 -6.43 -22.51 -28.03
N ILE A 438 -5.17 -22.13 -27.89
CA ILE A 438 -4.11 -22.45 -28.85
C ILE A 438 -2.88 -22.92 -28.05
N ALA A 439 -2.43 -24.15 -28.28
CA ALA A 439 -1.21 -24.70 -27.67
C ALA A 439 -0.52 -25.63 -28.67
N ARG A 440 0.03 -25.05 -29.72
CA ARG A 440 0.67 -25.76 -30.83
C ARG A 440 2.11 -26.11 -30.49
N GLY A 441 2.57 -27.22 -31.07
CA GLY A 441 3.98 -27.58 -31.07
C GLY A 441 4.79 -26.70 -32.02
N GLY A 442 6.07 -26.50 -31.70
CA GLY A 442 6.98 -25.67 -32.47
C GLY A 442 7.05 -26.05 -33.95
N HIS A 443 7.10 -25.04 -34.83
CA HIS A 443 7.12 -25.31 -36.27
C HIS A 443 8.33 -26.16 -36.70
N ALA A 444 9.49 -26.08 -36.01
CA ALA A 444 10.65 -26.90 -36.33
C ALA A 444 10.59 -28.31 -35.71
N ALA A 445 10.07 -28.43 -34.48
CA ALA A 445 9.94 -29.67 -33.72
C ALA A 445 9.08 -29.46 -32.47
N GLY A 446 8.50 -30.54 -31.95
CA GLY A 446 7.75 -30.57 -30.69
C GLY A 446 6.28 -30.95 -30.88
N ASN A 447 5.67 -31.43 -29.80
CA ASN A 447 4.29 -31.90 -29.75
C ASN A 447 3.32 -30.76 -29.46
N GLY A 448 2.05 -30.94 -29.77
CA GLY A 448 1.00 -30.04 -29.29
C GLY A 448 0.85 -30.17 -27.78
N GLY A 449 0.35 -29.11 -27.16
CA GLY A 449 0.23 -29.01 -25.71
C GLY A 449 -0.93 -29.79 -25.11
N PHE A 450 -1.16 -29.55 -23.83
CA PHE A 450 -2.26 -30.14 -23.07
C PHE A 450 -3.29 -29.07 -22.73
N VAL A 451 -4.55 -29.36 -23.03
CA VAL A 451 -5.66 -28.47 -22.70
C VAL A 451 -6.74 -29.24 -21.95
N GLU A 452 -7.21 -28.67 -20.86
CA GLU A 452 -8.43 -29.10 -20.19
C GLU A 452 -9.47 -27.96 -20.24
N VAL A 453 -10.70 -28.30 -20.65
CA VAL A 453 -11.85 -27.40 -20.50
C VAL A 453 -12.98 -28.21 -19.88
N SER A 454 -13.14 -28.07 -18.56
CA SER A 454 -14.05 -28.90 -17.77
C SER A 454 -14.89 -28.04 -16.83
N GLY A 455 -16.14 -28.47 -16.61
CA GLY A 455 -16.94 -28.05 -15.47
C GLY A 455 -17.42 -29.32 -14.79
N LYS A 456 -17.07 -29.52 -13.52
CA LYS A 456 -17.25 -30.80 -12.83
C LYS A 456 -18.68 -31.32 -12.90
N GLU A 457 -19.68 -30.46 -12.69
CA GLU A 457 -21.08 -30.85 -12.89
C GLU A 457 -21.58 -30.58 -14.31
N GLY A 458 -21.24 -29.43 -14.92
CA GLY A 458 -21.73 -29.06 -16.25
C GLY A 458 -20.73 -28.33 -17.14
N LEU A 459 -20.70 -28.70 -18.42
CA LEU A 459 -19.91 -28.01 -19.45
C LEU A 459 -20.76 -27.60 -20.66
N ASN A 460 -20.71 -26.31 -21.01
CA ASN A 460 -21.21 -25.77 -22.28
C ASN A 460 -20.02 -25.33 -23.14
N PHE A 461 -19.67 -26.15 -24.14
CA PHE A 461 -18.51 -25.96 -24.99
C PHE A 461 -18.94 -25.48 -26.39
N ARG A 462 -18.53 -24.26 -26.76
CA ARG A 462 -18.82 -23.58 -28.04
C ARG A 462 -17.61 -22.90 -28.67
N GLY A 463 -16.43 -23.07 -28.05
CA GLY A 463 -15.18 -22.46 -28.47
C GLY A 463 -14.38 -23.34 -29.44
N THR A 464 -13.15 -22.91 -29.71
CA THR A 464 -12.21 -23.62 -30.61
C THR A 464 -10.92 -23.98 -29.89
N VAL A 465 -10.31 -25.09 -30.29
CA VAL A 465 -9.05 -25.58 -29.73
C VAL A 465 -8.10 -25.98 -30.87
N ASP A 466 -6.90 -25.39 -30.91
CA ASP A 466 -5.81 -25.76 -31.83
C ASP A 466 -4.59 -26.29 -31.07
N LEU A 467 -4.36 -27.60 -31.18
CA LEU A 467 -3.24 -28.33 -30.58
C LEU A 467 -2.37 -29.00 -31.66
N SER A 468 -2.35 -28.41 -32.85
CA SER A 468 -1.59 -28.95 -33.98
C SER A 468 -0.10 -28.92 -33.72
N ALA A 469 0.61 -29.87 -34.33
CA ALA A 469 2.06 -29.95 -34.29
C ALA A 469 2.54 -30.44 -35.65
N ALA A 470 3.15 -29.55 -36.43
CA ALA A 470 3.56 -29.88 -37.80
C ALA A 470 4.63 -30.99 -37.84
N ASN A 471 5.49 -31.03 -36.82
CA ASN A 471 6.65 -31.93 -36.72
C ASN A 471 6.66 -32.72 -35.40
N GLY A 472 5.49 -32.99 -34.82
CA GLY A 472 5.34 -33.77 -33.59
C GLY A 472 3.96 -34.42 -33.45
N ALA A 473 3.69 -35.02 -32.30
CA ALA A 473 2.37 -35.54 -32.00
C ALA A 473 1.38 -34.40 -31.75
N LYS A 474 0.14 -34.56 -32.22
CA LYS A 474 -0.94 -33.63 -31.87
C LYS A 474 -1.17 -33.65 -30.35
N GLY A 475 -1.45 -32.49 -29.77
CA GLY A 475 -1.72 -32.35 -28.34
C GLY A 475 -3.05 -32.97 -27.91
N THR A 476 -3.33 -32.90 -26.61
CA THR A 476 -4.50 -33.52 -25.97
C THR A 476 -5.48 -32.48 -25.48
N LEU A 477 -6.77 -32.68 -25.79
CA LEU A 477 -7.89 -31.96 -25.18
C LEU A 477 -8.63 -32.91 -24.24
N LEU A 478 -8.72 -32.54 -22.97
CA LEU A 478 -9.53 -33.21 -21.94
C LEU A 478 -10.82 -32.41 -21.70
N LEU A 479 -11.96 -33.11 -21.74
CA LEU A 479 -13.26 -32.63 -21.31
C LEU A 479 -13.82 -33.68 -20.35
N ASP A 480 -13.95 -33.37 -19.06
CA ASP A 480 -14.39 -34.35 -18.04
C ASP A 480 -15.55 -33.85 -17.14
N PRO A 481 -16.69 -33.40 -17.70
CA PRO A 481 -17.86 -33.03 -16.92
C PRO A 481 -18.74 -34.23 -16.58
N ARG A 482 -19.56 -34.12 -15.52
CA ARG A 482 -20.67 -35.03 -15.29
C ARG A 482 -21.72 -34.95 -16.41
N ASP A 483 -22.10 -33.74 -16.81
CA ASP A 483 -23.02 -33.46 -17.92
C ASP A 483 -22.36 -32.53 -18.97
N ILE A 484 -22.44 -32.90 -20.26
CA ILE A 484 -21.86 -32.11 -21.37
C ILE A 484 -22.91 -31.72 -22.43
N SER A 485 -22.90 -30.46 -22.85
CA SER A 485 -23.67 -29.98 -24.01
C SER A 485 -22.73 -29.42 -25.07
N ILE A 486 -22.73 -30.05 -26.26
CA ILE A 486 -21.96 -29.62 -27.43
C ILE A 486 -22.94 -29.14 -28.50
N ILE A 487 -22.76 -27.92 -28.99
CA ILE A 487 -23.67 -27.28 -29.95
C ILE A 487 -22.83 -26.78 -31.12
N ASP A 488 -23.22 -27.18 -32.34
CA ASP A 488 -22.62 -26.80 -33.63
C ASP A 488 -23.02 -25.37 -34.06
#